data_AF-A0A3A8K867-F1
#
_entry.id   AF-A0A3A8K867-F1
#
_cell.length_a   1.000
_cell.length_b   1.000
_cell.length_c   1.000
_cell.angle_alpha   90.00
_cell.angle_beta   90.00
_cell.angle_gamma   90.00
#
_symmetry.space_group_name_H-M   'P 1'
#
loop_
_entity.id
_entity.type
_entity.pdbx_description
1 polymer ?
#
loop_
_entity_poly.entity_id
_entity_poly.type
_entity_poly.pdbx_seq_one_letter_code
_entity_poly.pdbx_strand_id
1 'polypeptide(L)'
;VIPSSPLRRRGGPALALSLAALATGCGTGEETAFAVRAQAQETRPMTCQDIKNGWPEAPDGDYTLYVSGDASAPWTVYCHGMAGTPAEFLTLARTEAGANFSQYTAGGASPGTTVRTAFTRLRINPTTLKVDTANQTFATSTGSLRHSPDMVTSMSYGVAMSCNRTLSQGNIDLRGTPFVVPAGQLVPWGGSMAGTGATYSEMEQVVSLAGGGYCGFVGLPGIVNPYNQNGGQLQLQYRLGDRPATCQDIKTAHPEAQDGDQTLFFNRDPLKPWTAYCRDMATTPLEYLSLVRTGDGFNYSQYTAGGNSPGTDVRTTYTRLRINPITLRVETADQTFSTSAGSLLHVNKQPVTSMPYAAAMGCSRTGLANIDLRGTPFAVGAGQLSRGGINSEPGSFTFSENNQVAQLRGYGGCGWVAPVGSFNPTNQNGVSMLLVYAVPQ
;
A
#
# COMPACT_ATOMS: atom_id res chain seq x y z
N VAL A 1 -57.87 -75.27 56.75
CA VAL A 1 -56.40 -75.24 56.61
C VAL A 1 -56.05 -74.09 55.70
N ILE A 2 -55.08 -73.29 56.13
CA ILE A 2 -54.85 -71.89 55.79
C ILE A 2 -54.77 -71.66 54.26
N PRO A 3 -55.55 -70.71 53.71
CA PRO A 3 -55.59 -70.35 52.30
C PRO A 3 -55.01 -68.94 52.02
N SER A 4 -55.27 -68.47 50.80
CA SER A 4 -55.32 -67.09 50.30
C SER A 4 -54.03 -66.51 49.67
N SER A 5 -53.89 -66.45 48.32
CA SER A 5 -54.65 -65.68 47.29
C SER A 5 -53.94 -64.32 46.99
N PRO A 6 -54.33 -63.54 45.98
CA PRO A 6 -53.73 -63.45 44.63
C PRO A 6 -53.61 -61.96 44.17
N LEU A 7 -53.88 -61.65 42.88
CA LEU A 7 -54.32 -60.35 42.28
C LEU A 7 -53.20 -59.52 41.60
N ARG A 8 -53.38 -58.82 40.47
CA ARG A 8 -54.45 -58.69 39.44
C ARG A 8 -54.01 -57.56 38.49
N ARG A 9 -54.45 -57.63 37.21
CA ARG A 9 -55.02 -56.54 36.36
C ARG A 9 -54.19 -55.26 36.13
N ARG A 10 -54.29 -54.48 35.04
CA ARG A 10 -55.25 -54.20 33.94
C ARG A 10 -54.38 -53.42 32.91
N GLY A 11 -54.50 -53.53 31.59
CA GLY A 11 -55.72 -53.51 30.78
C GLY A 11 -56.00 -52.07 30.31
N GLY A 12 -55.68 -51.77 29.06
CA GLY A 12 -56.11 -50.56 28.34
C GLY A 12 -55.62 -50.51 26.89
N PRO A 13 -56.38 -51.04 25.92
CA PRO A 13 -56.16 -50.90 24.48
C PRO A 13 -57.15 -49.93 23.81
N ALA A 14 -56.78 -49.32 22.68
CA ALA A 14 -57.63 -49.04 21.49
C ALA A 14 -56.84 -48.13 20.53
N LEU A 15 -56.42 -48.55 19.31
CA LEU A 15 -57.17 -48.78 18.06
C LEU A 15 -57.86 -47.53 17.46
N ALA A 16 -57.29 -47.04 16.36
CA ALA A 16 -57.92 -46.64 15.08
C ALA A 16 -56.88 -45.80 14.27
N LEU A 17 -56.25 -46.27 13.18
CA LEU A 17 -56.76 -46.27 11.78
C LEU A 17 -57.64 -45.05 11.51
N SER A 18 -57.41 -44.14 10.58
CA SER A 18 -56.49 -43.97 9.46
C SER A 18 -56.66 -42.52 9.00
N LEU A 19 -55.68 -41.89 8.35
CA LEU A 19 -55.94 -41.11 7.15
C LEU A 19 -54.63 -40.87 6.39
N ALA A 20 -54.69 -41.12 5.09
CA ALA A 20 -53.58 -41.10 4.18
C ALA A 20 -53.24 -39.68 3.67
N ALA A 21 -52.01 -39.59 3.16
CA ALA A 21 -51.48 -38.67 2.16
C ALA A 21 -51.13 -37.23 2.59
N LEU A 22 -49.83 -36.91 2.56
CA LEU A 22 -49.21 -36.13 1.46
C LEU A 22 -47.70 -36.03 1.68
N ALA A 23 -46.97 -36.05 0.57
CA ALA A 23 -45.52 -36.15 0.49
C ALA A 23 -44.78 -34.93 1.07
N THR A 24 -43.63 -35.17 1.69
CA THR A 24 -42.39 -34.37 1.55
C THR A 24 -41.25 -35.15 2.20
N GLY A 25 -40.32 -35.62 1.37
CA GLY A 25 -39.12 -36.29 1.84
C GLY A 25 -38.16 -35.28 2.46
N CYS A 26 -37.85 -35.43 3.74
CA CYS A 26 -36.64 -34.90 4.34
C CYS A 26 -35.56 -35.99 4.24
N GLY A 27 -34.78 -35.92 3.17
CA GLY A 27 -33.53 -36.64 3.02
C GLY A 27 -32.38 -35.74 3.46
N THR A 28 -31.57 -36.26 4.37
CA THR A 28 -30.28 -35.76 4.85
C THR A 28 -29.43 -35.09 3.76
N GLY A 29 -29.01 -33.84 4.00
CA GLY A 29 -28.14 -33.11 3.09
C GLY A 29 -27.55 -31.85 3.74
N GLU A 30 -26.83 -32.00 4.85
CA GLU A 30 -26.18 -30.88 5.55
C GLU A 30 -24.64 -30.97 5.60
N GLU A 31 -24.02 -31.89 4.85
CA GLU A 31 -22.55 -32.01 4.79
C GLU A 31 -21.89 -31.54 3.47
N THR A 32 -22.65 -31.02 2.50
CA THR A 32 -22.09 -30.52 1.22
C THR A 32 -22.22 -29.01 0.99
N ALA A 33 -22.81 -28.25 1.92
CA ALA A 33 -22.98 -26.81 1.76
C ALA A 33 -21.79 -25.96 2.28
N PHE A 34 -20.94 -26.52 3.16
CA PHE A 34 -19.80 -25.78 3.73
C PHE A 34 -18.52 -25.85 2.88
N ALA A 35 -18.43 -26.80 1.93
CA ALA A 35 -17.27 -26.93 1.03
C ALA A 35 -17.35 -26.04 -0.23
N VAL A 36 -18.51 -25.43 -0.52
CA VAL A 36 -18.67 -24.51 -1.67
C VAL A 36 -18.47 -23.04 -1.28
N ARG A 37 -18.44 -22.70 0.02
CA ARG A 37 -18.14 -21.34 0.50
C ARG A 37 -16.66 -21.05 0.76
N ALA A 38 -15.77 -21.98 0.41
CA ALA A 38 -14.32 -21.86 0.61
C ALA A 38 -13.52 -21.59 -0.68
N GLN A 39 -14.17 -21.35 -1.83
CA GLN A 39 -13.49 -20.94 -3.06
C GLN A 39 -14.29 -19.89 -3.85
N ALA A 40 -14.39 -18.71 -3.29
CA ALA A 40 -14.37 -17.49 -4.09
C ALA A 40 -13.26 -16.65 -3.49
N GLN A 41 -12.03 -16.83 -3.99
CA GLN A 41 -11.04 -15.78 -3.92
C GLN A 41 -11.74 -14.55 -4.49
N GLU A 42 -12.08 -13.59 -3.63
CA GLU A 42 -12.85 -12.40 -3.95
C GLU A 42 -12.15 -11.73 -5.14
N THR A 43 -12.65 -11.98 -6.36
CA THR A 43 -12.02 -11.51 -7.58
C THR A 43 -12.14 -10.00 -7.54
N ARG A 44 -11.04 -9.34 -7.22
CA ARG A 44 -11.01 -7.90 -7.10
C ARG A 44 -11.35 -7.31 -8.47
N PRO A 45 -12.11 -6.20 -8.51
CA PRO A 45 -12.57 -5.64 -9.77
C PRO A 45 -11.38 -5.28 -10.65
N MET A 46 -11.38 -5.79 -11.88
CA MET A 46 -10.37 -5.48 -12.89
C MET A 46 -10.89 -4.44 -13.88
N THR A 47 -12.21 -4.26 -13.94
CA THR A 47 -12.89 -3.35 -14.87
C THR A 47 -13.97 -2.54 -14.14
N CYS A 48 -14.40 -1.43 -14.73
CA CYS A 48 -15.58 -0.71 -14.24
C CYS A 48 -16.86 -1.53 -14.39
N GLN A 49 -16.90 -2.47 -15.35
CA GLN A 49 -18.00 -3.41 -15.49
C GLN A 49 -18.10 -4.38 -14.29
N ASP A 50 -16.97 -4.83 -13.72
CA ASP A 50 -16.97 -5.66 -12.51
C ASP A 50 -17.58 -4.91 -11.33
N ILE A 51 -17.24 -3.61 -11.19
CA ILE A 51 -17.82 -2.73 -10.18
C ILE A 51 -19.32 -2.59 -10.40
N LYS A 52 -19.76 -2.31 -11.63
CA LYS A 52 -21.18 -2.21 -11.96
C LYS A 52 -21.94 -3.52 -11.67
N ASN A 53 -21.33 -4.67 -11.96
CA ASN A 53 -21.95 -5.97 -11.67
C ASN A 53 -22.12 -6.20 -10.16
N GLY A 54 -21.15 -5.76 -9.35
CA GLY A 54 -21.23 -5.81 -7.88
C GLY A 54 -22.12 -4.73 -7.27
N TRP A 55 -22.23 -3.58 -7.92
CA TRP A 55 -23.04 -2.43 -7.52
C TRP A 55 -23.73 -1.79 -8.74
N PRO A 56 -24.93 -2.25 -9.13
CA PRO A 56 -25.62 -1.80 -10.35
C PRO A 56 -25.93 -0.30 -10.40
N GLU A 57 -26.11 0.33 -9.23
CA GLU A 57 -26.41 1.75 -9.06
C GLU A 57 -25.15 2.61 -8.83
N ALA A 58 -23.96 2.06 -9.06
CA ALA A 58 -22.70 2.79 -8.94
C ALA A 58 -22.69 4.01 -9.88
N PRO A 59 -22.44 5.23 -9.38
CA PRO A 59 -22.36 6.42 -10.22
C PRO A 59 -21.02 6.49 -10.96
N ASP A 60 -20.93 7.37 -11.95
CA ASP A 60 -19.64 7.78 -12.51
C ASP A 60 -18.74 8.35 -11.40
N GLY A 61 -17.46 8.02 -11.41
CA GLY A 61 -16.54 8.44 -10.34
C GLY A 61 -15.22 7.69 -10.33
N ASP A 62 -14.38 8.02 -9.35
CA ASP A 62 -13.10 7.34 -9.14
C ASP A 62 -13.29 6.06 -8.32
N TYR A 63 -12.69 4.96 -8.78
CA TYR A 63 -12.73 3.65 -8.17
C TYR A 63 -11.34 3.01 -8.14
N THR A 64 -11.17 1.94 -7.35
CA THR A 64 -9.94 1.13 -7.35
C THR A 64 -10.12 -0.12 -8.17
N LEU A 65 -9.26 -0.32 -9.17
CA LEU A 65 -9.12 -1.57 -9.93
C LEU A 65 -7.79 -2.23 -9.60
N TYR A 66 -7.67 -3.50 -9.96
CA TYR A 66 -6.49 -4.32 -9.70
C TYR A 66 -5.98 -4.94 -11.00
N VAL A 67 -4.70 -4.71 -11.33
CA VAL A 67 -4.11 -5.26 -12.56
C VAL A 67 -4.14 -6.78 -12.50
N SER A 68 -4.80 -7.41 -13.48
CA SER A 68 -5.00 -8.87 -13.52
C SER A 68 -5.63 -9.45 -12.24
N GLY A 69 -6.35 -8.63 -11.47
CA GLY A 69 -6.97 -9.03 -10.20
C GLY A 69 -5.98 -9.15 -9.03
N ASP A 70 -4.71 -8.79 -9.22
CA ASP A 70 -3.70 -8.86 -8.18
C ASP A 70 -3.90 -7.77 -7.12
N ALA A 71 -4.17 -8.21 -5.90
CA ALA A 71 -4.29 -7.38 -4.70
C ALA A 71 -3.11 -6.44 -4.46
N SER A 72 -1.91 -6.82 -4.90
CA SER A 72 -0.68 -6.05 -4.76
C SER A 72 -0.53 -4.94 -5.80
N ALA A 73 -1.38 -4.94 -6.84
CA ALA A 73 -1.34 -4.02 -7.97
C ALA A 73 -2.60 -3.13 -8.09
N PRO A 74 -3.02 -2.40 -7.02
CA PRO A 74 -4.15 -1.49 -7.10
C PRO A 74 -3.83 -0.26 -7.95
N TRP A 75 -4.84 0.33 -8.57
CA TRP A 75 -4.76 1.64 -9.19
C TRP A 75 -6.12 2.33 -9.23
N THR A 76 -6.11 3.67 -9.26
CA THR A 76 -7.32 4.47 -9.34
C THR A 76 -7.73 4.70 -10.79
N VAL A 77 -8.96 4.34 -11.13
CA VAL A 77 -9.61 4.57 -12.43
C VAL A 77 -10.77 5.54 -12.25
N TYR A 78 -11.05 6.36 -13.25
CA TYR A 78 -12.34 7.02 -13.37
C TYR A 78 -13.27 6.17 -14.24
N CYS A 79 -14.37 5.69 -13.67
CA CYS A 79 -15.42 4.98 -14.39
C CYS A 79 -16.44 5.98 -14.94
N HIS A 80 -16.58 6.00 -16.26
CA HIS A 80 -17.50 6.87 -16.99
C HIS A 80 -18.62 6.06 -17.64
N GLY A 81 -19.86 6.56 -17.62
CA GLY A 81 -21.00 5.90 -18.23
C GLY A 81 -21.49 4.68 -17.45
N MET A 82 -21.37 4.68 -16.13
CA MET A 82 -21.80 3.59 -15.24
C MET A 82 -23.30 3.28 -15.35
N ALA A 83 -24.13 4.25 -15.72
CA ALA A 83 -25.54 4.01 -16.04
C ALA A 83 -25.73 3.06 -17.25
N GLY A 84 -24.79 3.06 -18.21
CA GLY A 84 -24.81 2.26 -19.43
C GLY A 84 -23.70 1.21 -19.47
N THR A 85 -22.89 1.22 -20.54
CA THR A 85 -21.66 0.42 -20.60
C THR A 85 -20.50 1.27 -20.09
N PRO A 86 -19.94 0.96 -18.92
CA PRO A 86 -18.91 1.81 -18.34
C PRO A 86 -17.61 1.75 -19.14
N ALA A 87 -16.82 2.80 -18.96
CA ALA A 87 -15.56 3.05 -19.63
C ALA A 87 -14.49 3.47 -18.62
N GLU A 88 -13.32 2.87 -18.71
CA GLU A 88 -12.17 3.14 -17.85
C GLU A 88 -11.34 4.30 -18.38
N PHE A 89 -11.12 5.29 -17.52
CA PHE A 89 -10.23 6.41 -17.81
C PHE A 89 -9.15 6.53 -16.74
N LEU A 90 -7.89 6.62 -17.16
CA LEU A 90 -6.78 6.97 -16.29
C LEU A 90 -6.81 8.47 -16.01
N THR A 91 -7.04 8.86 -14.76
CA THR A 91 -6.99 10.26 -14.33
C THR A 91 -5.53 10.74 -14.25
N LEU A 92 -5.25 11.88 -14.88
CA LEU A 92 -3.91 12.49 -14.88
C LEU A 92 -3.81 13.50 -13.75
N ALA A 93 -2.82 13.33 -12.87
CA ALA A 93 -2.64 14.23 -11.72
C ALA A 93 -2.05 15.59 -12.11
N ARG A 94 -1.31 15.64 -13.23
CA ARG A 94 -0.64 16.84 -13.76
C ARG A 94 -1.44 17.40 -14.92
N THR A 95 -2.15 18.50 -14.70
CA THR A 95 -3.04 19.14 -15.68
C THR A 95 -2.70 20.61 -15.91
N GLU A 96 -1.60 21.08 -15.32
CA GLU A 96 -1.06 22.41 -15.57
C GLU A 96 -0.64 22.60 -17.03
N ALA A 97 -0.46 23.86 -17.45
CA ALA A 97 -0.21 24.19 -18.84
C ALA A 97 0.97 23.43 -19.48
N GLY A 98 2.00 23.05 -18.74
CA GLY A 98 3.16 22.31 -19.27
C GLY A 98 3.03 20.78 -19.31
N ALA A 99 1.93 20.21 -18.81
CA ALA A 99 1.79 18.76 -18.65
C ALA A 99 0.71 18.19 -19.57
N ASN A 100 0.87 16.91 -19.95
CA ASN A 100 -0.16 16.09 -20.60
C ASN A 100 -0.87 16.79 -21.78
N PHE A 101 -0.07 17.20 -22.76
CA PHE A 101 -0.57 17.90 -23.95
C PHE A 101 0.10 17.39 -25.23
N SER A 102 -0.57 17.62 -26.35
CA SER A 102 -0.06 17.35 -27.69
C SER A 102 -0.27 18.57 -28.58
N GLN A 103 0.65 18.80 -29.51
CA GLN A 103 0.66 20.05 -30.28
C GLN A 103 1.05 19.86 -31.73
N TYR A 104 0.32 20.57 -32.60
CA TYR A 104 0.70 20.83 -33.97
C TYR A 104 0.95 22.32 -34.17
N THR A 105 2.22 22.66 -34.31
CA THR A 105 2.67 24.04 -34.54
C THR A 105 2.33 24.48 -35.97
N ALA A 106 1.59 25.59 -36.10
CA ALA A 106 1.21 26.13 -37.40
C ALA A 106 2.38 26.80 -38.14
N GLY A 107 2.26 26.89 -39.47
CA GLY A 107 3.20 27.57 -40.36
C GLY A 107 3.62 26.70 -41.55
N GLY A 108 4.39 27.30 -42.47
CA GLY A 108 4.88 26.60 -43.66
C GLY A 108 3.74 26.03 -44.49
N ALA A 109 3.77 24.72 -44.75
CA ALA A 109 2.73 24.02 -45.49
C ALA A 109 1.41 23.83 -44.70
N SER A 110 1.33 24.34 -43.48
CA SER A 110 0.15 24.21 -42.60
C SER A 110 -0.27 25.54 -41.99
N PRO A 111 -0.89 26.44 -42.78
CA PRO A 111 -1.30 27.76 -42.31
C PRO A 111 -2.46 27.67 -41.30
N GLY A 112 -2.52 28.66 -40.40
CA GLY A 112 -3.54 28.76 -39.35
C GLY A 112 -2.94 29.17 -38.02
N THR A 113 -3.51 28.66 -36.95
CA THR A 113 -3.06 28.82 -35.56
C THR A 113 -2.64 27.48 -34.98
N THR A 114 -1.63 27.48 -34.10
CA THR A 114 -1.12 26.26 -33.47
C THR A 114 -2.24 25.52 -32.76
N VAL A 115 -2.41 24.24 -33.11
CA VAL A 115 -3.38 23.36 -32.48
C VAL A 115 -2.73 22.76 -31.25
N ARG A 116 -3.37 22.90 -30.10
CA ARG A 116 -2.91 22.37 -28.84
C ARG A 116 -4.04 21.66 -28.12
N THR A 117 -3.83 20.40 -27.77
CA THR A 117 -4.81 19.58 -27.06
C THR A 117 -4.24 19.18 -25.71
N ALA A 118 -4.92 19.54 -24.63
CA ALA A 118 -4.59 19.18 -23.26
C ALA A 118 -5.55 18.11 -22.73
N PHE A 119 -5.06 17.20 -21.91
CA PHE A 119 -5.78 16.03 -21.44
C PHE A 119 -5.88 16.02 -19.91
N THR A 120 -7.06 15.68 -19.39
CA THR A 120 -7.27 15.48 -17.94
C THR A 120 -7.45 14.01 -17.59
N ARG A 121 -7.91 13.19 -18.54
CA ARG A 121 -7.99 11.74 -18.42
C ARG A 121 -7.73 11.06 -19.76
N LEU A 122 -7.26 9.82 -19.73
CA LEU A 122 -6.96 9.01 -20.92
C LEU A 122 -7.82 7.75 -20.93
N ARG A 123 -8.46 7.43 -22.05
CA ARG A 123 -9.20 6.16 -22.17
C ARG A 123 -8.19 5.01 -22.15
N ILE A 124 -8.37 4.08 -21.22
CA ILE A 124 -7.44 2.96 -21.03
C ILE A 124 -8.20 1.64 -21.03
N ASN A 125 -7.64 0.60 -21.64
CA ASN A 125 -8.13 -0.76 -21.46
C ASN A 125 -7.45 -1.37 -20.23
N PRO A 126 -8.17 -1.71 -19.15
CA PRO A 126 -7.56 -2.10 -17.88
C PRO A 126 -6.91 -3.49 -17.91
N THR A 127 -7.30 -4.35 -18.86
CA THR A 127 -6.74 -5.69 -19.03
C THR A 127 -5.42 -5.66 -19.80
N THR A 128 -5.31 -4.78 -20.80
CA THR A 128 -4.13 -4.68 -21.67
C THR A 128 -3.22 -3.51 -21.30
N LEU A 129 -3.69 -2.58 -20.48
CA LEU A 129 -3.03 -1.31 -20.13
C LEU A 129 -2.71 -0.43 -21.35
N LYS A 130 -3.46 -0.59 -22.44
CA LYS A 130 -3.34 0.25 -23.64
C LYS A 130 -4.23 1.47 -23.53
N VAL A 131 -3.64 2.64 -23.75
CA VAL A 131 -4.36 3.91 -23.87
C VAL A 131 -4.76 4.13 -25.32
N ASP A 132 -6.03 4.44 -25.54
CA ASP A 132 -6.53 4.93 -26.81
C ASP A 132 -6.18 6.42 -26.95
N THR A 133 -5.17 6.73 -27.76
CA THR A 133 -4.66 8.11 -27.91
C THR A 133 -5.55 8.99 -28.77
N ALA A 134 -6.49 8.40 -29.52
CA ALA A 134 -7.47 9.12 -30.32
C ALA A 134 -8.67 9.62 -29.49
N ASN A 135 -8.88 9.04 -28.31
CA ASN A 135 -10.02 9.41 -27.47
C ASN A 135 -9.87 10.83 -26.91
N GLN A 136 -10.88 11.68 -27.17
CA GLN A 136 -10.89 13.08 -26.75
C GLN A 136 -11.97 13.41 -25.72
N THR A 137 -12.57 12.40 -25.06
CA THR A 137 -13.69 12.59 -24.12
C THR A 137 -13.34 13.56 -22.98
N PHE A 138 -12.10 13.53 -22.49
CA PHE A 138 -11.60 14.38 -21.40
C PHE A 138 -10.46 15.30 -21.84
N ALA A 139 -10.51 15.75 -23.10
CA ALA A 139 -9.53 16.64 -23.70
C ALA A 139 -10.13 18.01 -24.03
N THR A 140 -9.30 19.05 -24.02
CA THR A 140 -9.66 20.41 -24.48
C THR A 140 -8.65 20.85 -25.52
N SER A 141 -9.14 21.38 -26.65
CA SER A 141 -8.28 21.81 -27.76
C SER A 141 -8.45 23.30 -28.06
N THR A 142 -7.37 23.96 -28.46
CA THR A 142 -7.35 25.34 -28.95
C THR A 142 -6.65 25.42 -30.30
N GLY A 143 -7.02 26.41 -31.10
CA GLY A 143 -6.42 26.66 -32.41
C GLY A 143 -7.00 25.80 -33.53
N SER A 144 -6.60 26.11 -34.76
CA SER A 144 -6.94 25.37 -35.96
C SER A 144 -5.96 25.68 -37.09
N LEU A 145 -5.58 24.66 -37.86
CA LEU A 145 -4.70 24.82 -39.02
C LEU A 145 -5.13 23.90 -40.16
N ARG A 146 -4.70 24.22 -41.38
CA ARG A 146 -4.96 23.40 -42.57
C ARG A 146 -3.78 22.43 -42.81
N HIS A 147 -4.00 21.13 -42.68
CA HIS A 147 -3.09 20.10 -43.19
C HIS A 147 -3.74 19.47 -44.43
N SER A 148 -3.49 20.05 -45.61
CA SER A 148 -4.30 19.79 -46.81
C SER A 148 -4.52 18.29 -47.09
N PRO A 149 -5.78 17.84 -47.28
CA PRO A 149 -7.00 18.64 -47.37
C PRO A 149 -7.69 18.93 -46.03
N ASP A 150 -7.19 18.40 -44.91
CA ASP A 150 -7.87 18.40 -43.63
C ASP A 150 -7.77 19.74 -42.89
N MET A 151 -8.81 20.07 -42.13
CA MET A 151 -8.76 21.09 -41.09
C MET A 151 -8.46 20.39 -39.77
N VAL A 152 -7.32 20.68 -39.17
CA VAL A 152 -6.91 20.12 -37.89
C VAL A 152 -7.42 21.01 -36.76
N THR A 153 -8.16 20.44 -35.83
CA THR A 153 -8.73 21.15 -34.66
C THR A 153 -8.36 20.49 -33.34
N SER A 154 -7.78 19.29 -33.37
CA SER A 154 -7.29 18.59 -32.18
C SER A 154 -6.14 17.63 -32.51
N MET A 155 -5.30 17.35 -31.52
CA MET A 155 -4.19 16.41 -31.59
C MET A 155 -4.47 15.17 -30.74
N SER A 156 -4.02 14.02 -31.23
CA SER A 156 -4.03 12.78 -30.46
C SER A 156 -2.97 12.81 -29.35
N TYR A 157 -3.22 12.09 -28.26
CA TYR A 157 -2.30 12.08 -27.10
C TYR A 157 -0.93 11.49 -27.46
N GLY A 158 0.13 12.10 -26.92
CA GLY A 158 1.50 11.65 -27.15
C GLY A 158 2.05 12.04 -28.53
N VAL A 159 1.61 13.16 -29.09
CA VAL A 159 2.04 13.62 -30.42
C VAL A 159 2.60 15.04 -30.39
N ALA A 160 3.70 15.25 -31.11
CA ALA A 160 4.17 16.60 -31.49
C ALA A 160 4.45 16.65 -32.99
N MET A 161 3.84 17.59 -33.72
CA MET A 161 3.87 17.67 -35.18
C MET A 161 4.13 19.09 -35.71
N SER A 162 4.85 19.20 -36.83
CA SER A 162 5.01 20.48 -37.54
C SER A 162 5.36 20.29 -39.02
N CYS A 163 4.91 21.25 -39.86
CA CYS A 163 5.21 21.34 -41.29
C CYS A 163 6.02 22.59 -41.69
N ASN A 164 6.65 23.26 -40.72
CA ASN A 164 7.32 24.55 -40.94
C ASN A 164 8.84 24.51 -40.69
N ARG A 165 9.43 23.32 -40.56
CA ARG A 165 10.86 23.09 -40.19
C ARG A 165 11.24 23.50 -38.76
N THR A 166 10.29 23.91 -37.93
CA THR A 166 10.45 24.11 -36.48
C THR A 166 9.90 22.91 -35.73
N LEU A 167 10.52 22.57 -34.59
CA LEU A 167 10.03 21.52 -33.70
C LEU A 167 8.81 22.00 -32.91
N SER A 168 7.72 21.24 -33.00
CA SER A 168 6.58 21.32 -32.09
C SER A 168 6.87 20.55 -30.81
N GLN A 169 6.12 20.83 -29.76
CA GLN A 169 6.32 20.23 -28.44
C GLN A 169 5.12 19.36 -28.03
N GLY A 170 5.37 18.35 -27.23
CA GLY A 170 4.34 17.59 -26.54
C GLY A 170 4.88 17.10 -25.20
N ASN A 171 3.98 16.71 -24.31
CA ASN A 171 4.36 16.17 -23.02
C ASN A 171 3.39 15.08 -22.58
N ILE A 172 3.96 13.99 -22.08
CA ILE A 172 3.27 12.95 -21.31
C ILE A 172 3.82 13.03 -19.88
N ASP A 173 2.93 13.12 -18.89
CA ASP A 173 3.31 13.16 -17.48
C ASP A 173 2.37 12.27 -16.66
N LEU A 174 2.83 11.06 -16.39
CA LEU A 174 2.11 10.04 -15.65
C LEU A 174 2.45 10.06 -14.15
N ARG A 175 3.20 11.07 -13.66
CA ARG A 175 3.48 11.20 -12.23
C ARG A 175 2.17 11.33 -11.46
N GLY A 176 2.11 10.68 -10.30
CA GLY A 176 0.87 10.53 -9.53
C GLY A 176 0.03 9.30 -9.92
N THR A 177 0.34 8.64 -11.03
CA THR A 177 -0.23 7.32 -11.42
C THR A 177 0.80 6.20 -11.17
N PRO A 178 0.39 4.92 -11.13
CA PRO A 178 1.30 3.78 -11.06
C PRO A 178 1.80 3.32 -12.44
N PHE A 179 1.67 4.15 -13.48
CA PHE A 179 2.04 3.77 -14.85
C PHE A 179 3.27 4.52 -15.36
N VAL A 180 3.99 3.90 -16.30
CA VAL A 180 5.05 4.51 -17.13
C VAL A 180 4.73 4.31 -18.60
N VAL A 181 5.43 5.09 -19.44
CA VAL A 181 5.53 4.82 -20.87
C VAL A 181 6.84 4.09 -21.12
N PRO A 182 6.83 2.77 -21.42
CA PRO A 182 8.01 2.06 -21.85
C PRO A 182 8.73 2.78 -23.00
N ALA A 183 10.05 2.91 -22.89
CA ALA A 183 10.88 3.55 -23.89
C ALA A 183 10.75 2.89 -25.28
N GLY A 184 10.90 3.68 -26.34
CA GLY A 184 10.92 3.20 -27.72
C GLY A 184 9.56 3.09 -28.41
N GLN A 185 8.46 3.36 -27.71
CA GLN A 185 7.11 3.40 -28.32
C GLN A 185 6.83 4.67 -29.12
N LEU A 186 7.47 5.78 -28.78
CA LEU A 186 7.25 7.08 -29.41
C LEU A 186 8.43 7.39 -30.31
N VAL A 187 8.20 7.29 -31.61
CA VAL A 187 9.23 7.32 -32.63
C VAL A 187 9.00 8.46 -33.63
N PRO A 188 10.08 9.01 -34.22
CA PRO A 188 9.97 9.93 -35.34
C PRO A 188 9.27 9.29 -36.55
N TRP A 189 8.38 10.04 -37.19
CA TRP A 189 7.68 9.66 -38.42
C TRP A 189 7.51 10.87 -39.35
N GLY A 190 7.18 10.60 -40.62
CA GLY A 190 6.88 11.62 -41.63
C GLY A 190 8.11 12.20 -42.34
N GLY A 191 7.95 13.38 -42.95
CA GLY A 191 8.97 14.00 -43.81
C GLY A 191 10.01 14.82 -43.05
N SER A 192 11.30 14.55 -43.30
CA SER A 192 12.46 15.29 -42.77
C SER A 192 12.48 15.44 -41.23
N MET A 193 12.98 14.42 -40.52
CA MET A 193 12.84 14.25 -39.06
C MET A 193 13.97 14.84 -38.20
N ALA A 194 14.72 15.83 -38.69
CA ALA A 194 15.88 16.35 -37.96
C ALA A 194 15.46 16.97 -36.61
N GLY A 195 16.04 16.47 -35.50
CA GLY A 195 15.73 16.91 -34.13
C GLY A 195 14.40 16.39 -33.56
N THR A 196 13.69 15.51 -34.28
CA THR A 196 12.47 14.85 -33.80
C THR A 196 12.82 13.69 -32.87
N GLY A 197 12.12 13.56 -31.75
CA GLY A 197 12.31 12.45 -30.81
C GLY A 197 11.49 12.59 -29.53
N ALA A 198 11.63 11.58 -28.68
CA ALA A 198 11.06 11.53 -27.34
C ALA A 198 12.21 11.44 -26.33
N THR A 199 12.17 12.26 -25.29
CA THR A 199 13.12 12.23 -24.17
C THR A 199 12.38 11.82 -22.91
N TYR A 200 12.82 10.72 -22.30
CA TYR A 200 12.23 10.14 -21.10
C TYR A 200 12.96 10.66 -19.87
N SER A 201 12.23 10.99 -18.81
CA SER A 201 12.84 11.32 -17.52
C SER A 201 13.47 10.08 -16.89
N GLU A 202 14.30 10.29 -15.86
CA GLU A 202 14.54 9.22 -14.88
C GLU A 202 13.19 8.65 -14.45
N MET A 203 13.07 7.32 -14.44
CA MET A 203 11.85 6.59 -14.07
C MET A 203 10.69 6.59 -15.09
N GLU A 204 10.90 7.05 -16.34
CA GLU A 204 9.98 6.88 -17.48
C GLU A 204 8.53 7.39 -17.30
N GLN A 205 8.27 8.22 -16.29
CA GLN A 205 6.92 8.79 -16.05
C GLN A 205 6.69 10.12 -16.74
N VAL A 206 7.75 10.80 -17.18
CA VAL A 206 7.63 12.03 -17.97
C VAL A 206 8.31 11.81 -19.31
N VAL A 207 7.60 12.11 -20.39
CA VAL A 207 8.13 12.08 -21.76
C VAL A 207 7.96 13.45 -22.39
N SER A 208 9.08 14.07 -22.73
CA SER A 208 9.11 15.30 -23.52
C SER A 208 9.21 14.94 -24.99
N LEU A 209 8.32 15.49 -25.79
CA LEU A 209 8.20 15.21 -27.22
C LEU A 209 8.64 16.44 -28.01
N ALA A 210 9.52 16.22 -28.96
CA ALA A 210 9.89 17.22 -29.97
C ALA A 210 9.61 16.61 -31.33
N GLY A 211 8.75 17.25 -32.14
CA GLY A 211 8.44 16.73 -33.46
C GLY A 211 8.15 17.80 -34.48
N GLY A 212 8.76 17.67 -35.65
CA GLY A 212 8.60 18.62 -36.74
C GLY A 212 9.36 18.21 -37.98
N GLY A 213 9.66 19.21 -38.82
CA GLY A 213 10.30 18.99 -40.12
C GLY A 213 9.44 19.44 -41.28
N TYR A 214 9.43 18.63 -42.34
CA TYR A 214 8.54 18.79 -43.49
C TYR A 214 7.33 17.87 -43.31
N CYS A 215 6.48 18.24 -42.35
CA CYS A 215 5.36 17.43 -41.88
C CYS A 215 5.81 16.16 -41.15
N GLY A 216 6.93 16.26 -40.43
CA GLY A 216 7.36 15.24 -39.49
C GLY A 216 6.68 15.40 -38.14
N PHE A 217 6.59 14.29 -37.42
CA PHE A 217 6.04 14.23 -36.07
C PHE A 217 6.74 13.14 -35.25
N VAL A 218 6.59 13.20 -33.94
CA VAL A 218 6.84 12.06 -33.04
C VAL A 218 5.50 11.52 -32.56
N GLY A 219 5.36 10.20 -32.54
CA GLY A 219 4.15 9.51 -32.13
C GLY A 219 4.31 7.99 -32.16
N LEU A 220 3.21 7.25 -32.04
CA LEU A 220 3.22 5.79 -32.11
C LEU A 220 3.59 5.29 -33.52
N PRO A 221 4.28 4.15 -33.66
CA PRO A 221 4.63 3.60 -34.96
C PRO A 221 3.37 3.22 -35.75
N GLY A 222 3.39 3.51 -37.05
CA GLY A 222 2.33 3.12 -37.98
C GLY A 222 1.10 4.03 -37.99
N ILE A 223 1.04 5.07 -37.15
CA ILE A 223 0.01 6.09 -37.27
C ILE A 223 0.36 7.06 -38.39
N VAL A 224 -0.65 7.52 -39.13
CA VAL A 224 -0.51 8.53 -40.20
C VAL A 224 -1.47 9.64 -39.87
N ASN A 225 -1.06 10.91 -40.01
CA ASN A 225 -1.90 12.08 -39.75
C ASN A 225 -2.60 12.03 -38.38
N PRO A 226 -1.83 12.02 -37.27
CA PRO A 226 -2.34 11.73 -35.93
C PRO A 226 -3.04 12.91 -35.24
N TYR A 227 -4.10 13.39 -35.89
CA TYR A 227 -4.93 14.52 -35.47
C TYR A 227 -6.42 14.17 -35.65
N ASN A 228 -7.32 14.98 -35.08
CA ASN A 228 -8.77 14.82 -35.19
C ASN A 228 -9.25 13.37 -34.93
N GLN A 229 -8.92 12.82 -33.76
CA GLN A 229 -9.31 11.45 -33.36
C GLN A 229 -8.66 10.34 -34.20
N ASN A 230 -7.60 10.64 -34.94
CA ASN A 230 -6.75 9.64 -35.55
C ASN A 230 -5.52 9.40 -34.67
N GLY A 231 -5.36 8.20 -34.14
CA GLY A 231 -4.37 7.88 -33.13
C GLY A 231 -4.01 6.40 -33.14
N GLY A 232 -3.53 5.91 -32.00
CA GLY A 232 -3.13 4.53 -31.84
C GLY A 232 -3.33 4.05 -30.42
N GLN A 233 -2.70 2.91 -30.11
CA GLN A 233 -2.76 2.29 -28.79
C GLN A 233 -1.40 2.42 -28.12
N LEU A 234 -1.28 3.33 -27.14
CA LEU A 234 -0.07 3.52 -26.36
C LEU A 234 -0.04 2.49 -25.23
N GLN A 235 0.96 1.61 -25.21
CA GLN A 235 1.11 0.64 -24.13
C GLN A 235 1.64 1.34 -22.89
N LEU A 236 0.93 1.26 -21.77
CA LEU A 236 1.48 1.59 -20.47
C LEU A 236 2.02 0.35 -19.78
N GLN A 237 2.99 0.52 -18.90
CA GLN A 237 3.44 -0.52 -18.00
C GLN A 237 3.07 -0.14 -16.57
N TYR A 238 2.46 -1.08 -15.85
CA TYR A 238 2.24 -0.93 -14.41
C TYR A 238 3.58 -1.05 -13.69
N ARG A 239 3.90 -0.05 -12.87
CA ARG A 239 5.09 -0.02 -12.03
C ARG A 239 4.84 -0.78 -10.75
N LEU A 240 4.95 -2.09 -10.80
CA LEU A 240 4.99 -2.93 -9.61
C LEU A 240 6.40 -2.82 -9.02
N GLY A 241 6.75 -1.72 -8.35
CA GLY A 241 8.13 -1.59 -7.86
C GLY A 241 8.62 -0.27 -7.26
N ASP A 242 8.07 0.90 -7.60
CA ASP A 242 8.67 2.16 -7.11
C ASP A 242 8.12 2.63 -5.77
N ARG A 243 7.26 1.81 -5.18
CA ARG A 243 6.70 2.01 -3.85
C ARG A 243 6.66 0.70 -3.09
N PRO A 244 7.82 0.05 -2.87
CA PRO A 244 7.84 -1.19 -2.11
C PRO A 244 7.26 -0.91 -0.72
N ALA A 245 6.25 -1.67 -0.30
CA ALA A 245 5.74 -1.59 1.06
C ALA A 245 6.50 -2.55 1.99
N THR A 246 7.18 -3.54 1.42
CA THR A 246 7.90 -4.60 2.15
C THR A 246 9.28 -4.83 1.55
N CYS A 247 10.19 -5.43 2.31
CA CYS A 247 11.47 -5.89 1.77
C CYS A 247 11.28 -7.04 0.76
N GLN A 248 10.18 -7.80 0.88
CA GLN A 248 9.80 -8.80 -0.11
C GLN A 248 9.43 -8.18 -1.47
N ASP A 249 8.81 -7.00 -1.50
CA ASP A 249 8.55 -6.28 -2.75
C ASP A 249 9.86 -5.93 -3.46
N ILE A 250 10.87 -5.48 -2.71
CA ILE A 250 12.20 -5.19 -3.23
C ILE A 250 12.87 -6.45 -3.74
N LYS A 251 12.87 -7.54 -2.96
CA LYS A 251 13.43 -8.82 -3.40
C LYS A 251 12.76 -9.35 -4.68
N THR A 252 11.45 -9.12 -4.83
CA THR A 252 10.71 -9.56 -6.01
C THR A 252 11.11 -8.74 -7.24
N ALA A 253 11.28 -7.43 -7.08
CA ALA A 253 11.73 -6.53 -8.14
C ALA A 253 13.23 -6.70 -8.48
N HIS A 254 14.04 -7.02 -7.47
CA HIS A 254 15.50 -7.15 -7.52
C HIS A 254 15.94 -8.41 -6.75
N PRO A 255 15.89 -9.61 -7.38
CA PRO A 255 16.23 -10.87 -6.71
C PRO A 255 17.66 -10.94 -6.15
N GLU A 256 18.57 -10.14 -6.68
CA GLU A 256 19.96 -9.98 -6.26
C GLU A 256 20.18 -8.97 -5.13
N ALA A 257 19.11 -8.29 -4.67
CA ALA A 257 19.21 -7.32 -3.60
C ALA A 257 19.79 -7.95 -2.33
N GLN A 258 20.72 -7.23 -1.71
CA GLN A 258 21.40 -7.64 -0.47
C GLN A 258 20.76 -6.97 0.74
N ASP A 259 21.10 -7.48 1.92
CA ASP A 259 20.75 -6.85 3.19
C ASP A 259 21.23 -5.40 3.22
N GLY A 260 20.40 -4.48 3.71
CA GLY A 260 20.72 -3.07 3.73
C GLY A 260 19.52 -2.17 3.95
N ASP A 261 19.80 -0.88 4.11
CA ASP A 261 18.75 0.13 4.21
C ASP A 261 18.07 0.35 2.85
N GLN A 262 16.74 0.36 2.87
CA GLN A 262 15.87 0.53 1.72
C GLN A 262 14.74 1.50 2.05
N THR A 263 14.27 2.25 1.05
CA THR A 263 13.10 3.11 1.21
C THR A 263 11.85 2.30 0.96
N LEU A 264 11.01 2.15 1.98
CA LEU A 264 9.68 1.57 1.88
C LEU A 264 8.61 2.65 1.98
N PHE A 265 7.41 2.35 1.51
CA PHE A 265 6.28 3.26 1.50
C PHE A 265 5.10 2.65 2.24
N PHE A 266 4.70 3.27 3.35
CA PHE A 266 3.57 2.78 4.13
C PHE A 266 2.29 2.82 3.26
N ASN A 267 1.59 1.68 3.15
CA ASN A 267 0.46 1.50 2.23
C ASN A 267 0.76 1.85 0.76
N ARG A 268 2.03 1.76 0.32
CA ARG A 268 2.48 2.18 -1.01
C ARG A 268 2.15 3.63 -1.35
N ASP A 269 1.97 4.47 -0.33
CA ASP A 269 1.69 5.90 -0.45
C ASP A 269 3.01 6.67 -0.66
N PRO A 270 3.22 7.35 -1.80
CA PRO A 270 4.46 8.05 -2.11
C PRO A 270 4.75 9.22 -1.17
N LEU A 271 3.74 9.72 -0.45
CA LEU A 271 3.88 10.76 0.56
C LEU A 271 4.24 10.21 1.93
N LYS A 272 4.33 8.87 2.08
CA LYS A 272 4.67 8.20 3.33
C LYS A 272 5.90 7.28 3.20
N PRO A 273 7.05 7.80 2.71
CA PRO A 273 8.29 7.03 2.67
C PRO A 273 8.84 6.84 4.09
N TRP A 274 9.60 5.77 4.30
CA TRP A 274 10.40 5.55 5.49
C TRP A 274 11.56 4.60 5.18
N THR A 275 12.65 4.72 5.95
CA THR A 275 13.83 3.86 5.77
C THR A 275 13.71 2.61 6.62
N ALA A 276 13.70 1.45 5.98
CA ALA A 276 13.75 0.14 6.60
C ALA A 276 15.11 -0.50 6.36
N TYR A 277 15.69 -1.15 7.36
CA TYR A 277 16.76 -2.11 7.13
C TYR A 277 16.14 -3.45 6.73
N CYS A 278 16.38 -3.88 5.50
CA CYS A 278 16.01 -5.18 5.01
C CYS A 278 17.10 -6.19 5.38
N ARG A 279 16.73 -7.19 6.19
CA ARG A 279 17.59 -8.30 6.59
C ARG A 279 17.16 -9.58 5.88
N ASP A 280 18.07 -10.52 5.72
CA ASP A 280 17.83 -11.86 5.18
C ASP A 280 17.24 -11.81 3.75
N MET A 281 17.71 -10.84 2.94
CA MET A 281 17.29 -10.64 1.55
C MET A 281 17.61 -11.86 0.69
N ALA A 282 18.64 -12.64 1.04
CA ALA A 282 18.94 -13.91 0.39
C ALA A 282 17.82 -14.97 0.56
N THR A 283 17.03 -14.91 1.64
CA THR A 283 16.02 -15.93 1.99
C THR A 283 14.61 -15.32 2.14
N THR A 284 14.11 -15.13 3.35
CA THR A 284 12.82 -14.48 3.62
C THR A 284 13.13 -13.14 4.26
N PRO A 285 12.96 -12.02 3.52
CA PRO A 285 13.31 -10.71 4.02
C PRO A 285 12.56 -10.33 5.29
N LEU A 286 13.26 -9.64 6.19
CA LEU A 286 12.75 -9.09 7.43
C LEU A 286 13.04 -7.57 7.47
N GLU A 287 12.01 -6.76 7.57
CA GLU A 287 12.03 -5.32 7.86
C GLU A 287 12.40 -5.00 9.32
N TYR A 288 13.32 -4.05 9.47
CA TYR A 288 13.64 -3.42 10.74
C TYR A 288 13.57 -1.90 10.61
N LEU A 289 12.95 -1.21 11.56
CA LEU A 289 13.01 0.24 11.69
C LEU A 289 14.37 0.63 12.25
N SER A 290 15.18 1.34 11.47
CA SER A 290 16.46 1.90 11.93
C SER A 290 16.22 3.10 12.84
N LEU A 291 16.80 3.07 14.05
CA LEU A 291 16.68 4.15 15.02
C LEU A 291 17.84 5.15 14.83
N VAL A 292 17.50 6.43 14.71
CA VAL A 292 18.51 7.50 14.52
C VAL A 292 19.17 7.89 15.84
N ARG A 293 18.39 7.91 16.93
CA ARG A 293 18.88 8.27 18.27
C ARG A 293 19.33 7.00 18.99
N THR A 294 20.63 6.73 19.01
CA THR A 294 21.21 5.55 19.67
C THR A 294 22.21 5.95 20.77
N GLY A 295 22.71 4.97 21.51
CA GLY A 295 23.62 5.16 22.65
C GLY A 295 22.89 5.10 24.00
N ASP A 296 23.64 5.21 25.09
CA ASP A 296 23.13 4.88 26.43
C ASP A 296 21.90 5.68 26.84
N GLY A 297 21.77 6.93 26.40
CA GLY A 297 20.65 7.81 26.75
C GLY A 297 19.37 7.59 25.94
N PHE A 298 19.39 6.79 24.87
CA PHE A 298 18.30 6.71 23.90
C PHE A 298 17.88 5.28 23.62
N ASN A 299 16.59 5.08 23.35
CA ASN A 299 16.02 3.80 22.89
C ASN A 299 16.51 2.60 23.70
N TYR A 300 16.30 2.67 25.02
CA TYR A 300 16.73 1.65 25.97
C TYR A 300 15.57 1.22 26.87
N SER A 301 15.70 0.02 27.44
CA SER A 301 14.78 -0.56 28.41
C SER A 301 15.57 -1.12 29.59
N GLN A 302 15.12 -0.86 30.81
CA GLN A 302 15.87 -1.19 32.02
C GLN A 302 15.00 -1.84 33.10
N TYR A 303 15.55 -2.91 33.67
CA TYR A 303 15.16 -3.43 34.96
C TYR A 303 16.20 -3.03 36.00
N THR A 304 15.81 -2.14 36.90
CA THR A 304 16.67 -1.69 38.00
C THR A 304 16.68 -2.73 39.13
N ALA A 305 17.86 -3.25 39.48
CA ALA A 305 18.06 -4.24 40.53
C ALA A 305 17.83 -3.63 41.91
N GLY A 306 17.15 -4.36 42.79
CA GLY A 306 16.81 -3.92 44.14
C GLY A 306 15.68 -4.74 44.76
N GLY A 307 15.53 -4.65 46.08
CA GLY A 307 14.50 -5.37 46.82
C GLY A 307 14.54 -6.88 46.55
N ASN A 308 13.42 -7.42 46.05
CA ASN A 308 13.29 -8.83 45.66
C ASN A 308 13.98 -9.18 44.34
N SER A 309 14.83 -8.31 43.81
CA SER A 309 15.54 -8.51 42.55
C SER A 309 17.01 -8.16 42.67
N PRO A 310 17.80 -8.96 43.40
CA PRO A 310 19.21 -8.72 43.62
C PRO A 310 20.01 -8.93 42.33
N GLY A 311 21.15 -8.24 42.25
CA GLY A 311 22.04 -8.27 41.11
C GLY A 311 22.46 -6.87 40.69
N THR A 312 22.65 -6.70 39.39
CA THR A 312 22.98 -5.43 38.72
C THR A 312 21.86 -5.03 37.78
N ASP A 313 21.71 -3.72 37.54
CA ASP A 313 20.68 -3.20 36.64
C ASP A 313 20.83 -3.83 35.25
N VAL A 314 19.76 -4.42 34.74
CA VAL A 314 19.72 -4.97 33.38
C VAL A 314 19.27 -3.87 32.45
N ARG A 315 20.16 -3.43 31.54
CA ARG A 315 19.85 -2.39 30.56
C ARG A 315 20.07 -2.93 29.16
N THR A 316 19.02 -2.86 28.33
CA THR A 316 19.06 -3.25 26.92
C THR A 316 18.88 -2.02 26.05
N THR A 317 19.83 -1.75 25.16
CA THR A 317 19.80 -0.64 24.19
C THR A 317 19.50 -1.20 22.80
N TYR A 318 18.80 -0.42 21.99
CA TYR A 318 18.33 -0.84 20.66
C TYR A 318 18.86 0.10 19.57
N THR A 319 19.28 -0.49 18.46
CA THR A 319 19.69 0.26 17.25
C THR A 319 18.68 0.10 16.11
N ARG A 320 17.93 -1.02 16.09
CA ARG A 320 16.82 -1.23 15.18
C ARG A 320 15.70 -2.02 15.85
N LEU A 321 14.48 -1.88 15.34
CA LEU A 321 13.29 -2.54 15.86
C LEU A 321 12.64 -3.40 14.77
N ARG A 322 12.36 -4.68 15.04
CA ARG A 322 11.60 -5.52 14.13
C ARG A 322 10.19 -4.95 13.98
N ILE A 323 9.76 -4.70 12.75
CA ILE A 323 8.47 -4.04 12.48
C ILE A 323 7.75 -4.75 11.34
N ASN A 324 6.44 -4.92 11.49
CA ASN A 324 5.58 -5.30 10.38
C ASN A 324 5.21 -4.02 9.59
N PRO A 325 5.65 -3.88 8.33
CA PRO A 325 5.53 -2.62 7.59
C PRO A 325 4.09 -2.31 7.13
N ILE A 326 3.19 -3.30 7.17
CA ILE A 326 1.78 -3.15 6.79
C ILE A 326 0.93 -2.71 7.99
N THR A 327 1.23 -3.24 9.17
CA THR A 327 0.45 -2.96 10.40
C THR A 327 1.12 -1.95 11.32
N LEU A 328 2.38 -1.58 11.05
CA LEU A 328 3.24 -0.76 11.89
C LEU A 328 3.42 -1.28 13.33
N ARG A 329 3.22 -2.59 13.52
CA ARG A 329 3.46 -3.23 14.82
C ARG A 329 4.94 -3.57 14.97
N VAL A 330 5.53 -3.07 16.04
CA VAL A 330 6.89 -3.42 16.47
C VAL A 330 6.84 -4.65 17.36
N GLU A 331 7.67 -5.64 17.05
CA GLU A 331 7.88 -6.83 17.87
C GLU A 331 8.91 -6.51 18.97
N THR A 332 8.43 -6.10 20.15
CA THR A 332 9.32 -5.63 21.24
C THR A 332 10.22 -6.71 21.85
N ALA A 333 9.88 -7.98 21.61
CA ALA A 333 10.65 -9.14 22.02
C ALA A 333 11.89 -9.41 21.14
N ASP A 334 11.92 -8.90 19.90
CA ASP A 334 13.05 -9.09 18.99
C ASP A 334 14.26 -8.33 19.54
N GLN A 335 15.35 -9.06 19.77
CA GLN A 335 16.60 -8.55 20.33
C GLN A 335 17.76 -8.60 19.33
N THR A 336 17.48 -8.82 18.05
CA THR A 336 18.47 -8.96 16.96
C THR A 336 19.46 -7.79 16.92
N PHE A 337 18.94 -6.56 17.00
CA PHE A 337 19.73 -5.33 16.92
C PHE A 337 19.78 -4.60 18.26
N SER A 338 19.98 -5.38 19.33
CA SER A 338 20.07 -4.88 20.70
C SER A 338 21.38 -5.30 21.37
N THR A 339 21.77 -4.58 22.41
CA THR A 339 22.87 -4.95 23.30
C THR A 339 22.39 -4.84 24.74
N SER A 340 22.72 -5.82 25.56
CA SER A 340 22.32 -5.83 26.97
C SER A 340 23.51 -5.96 27.91
N ALA A 341 23.42 -5.32 29.06
CA ALA A 341 24.40 -5.38 30.13
C ALA A 341 23.70 -5.55 31.48
N GLY A 342 24.41 -6.20 32.41
CA GLY A 342 23.91 -6.51 33.75
C GLY A 342 23.14 -7.82 33.83
N SER A 343 22.82 -8.22 35.05
CA SER A 343 22.02 -9.40 35.36
C SER A 343 21.46 -9.31 36.76
N LEU A 344 20.21 -9.74 36.92
CA LEU A 344 19.52 -9.84 38.22
C LEU A 344 18.62 -11.08 38.30
N LEU A 345 18.17 -11.40 39.50
CA LEU A 345 17.19 -12.47 39.74
C LEU A 345 15.81 -11.88 40.02
N HIS A 346 14.90 -11.91 39.05
CA HIS A 346 13.50 -11.53 39.29
C HIS A 346 12.90 -12.43 40.37
N VAL A 347 12.38 -11.80 41.44
CA VAL A 347 11.85 -12.43 42.66
C VAL A 347 12.75 -13.53 43.25
N ASN A 348 14.07 -13.32 43.22
CA ASN A 348 15.10 -14.28 43.67
C ASN A 348 15.07 -15.65 42.96
N LYS A 349 14.49 -15.74 41.77
CA LYS A 349 14.29 -17.03 41.08
C LYS A 349 14.72 -17.00 39.62
N GLN A 350 14.20 -16.06 38.84
CA GLN A 350 14.33 -16.08 37.39
C GLN A 350 15.46 -15.14 36.94
N PRO A 351 16.50 -15.63 36.25
CA PRO A 351 17.55 -14.77 35.74
C PRO A 351 17.00 -13.85 34.65
N VAL A 352 17.27 -12.57 34.79
CA VAL A 352 17.00 -11.56 33.78
C VAL A 352 18.35 -11.05 33.28
N THR A 353 18.55 -11.13 31.97
CA THR A 353 19.78 -10.71 31.30
C THR A 353 19.49 -9.75 30.14
N SER A 354 18.22 -9.54 29.80
CA SER A 354 17.80 -8.51 28.86
C SER A 354 16.39 -8.03 29.16
N MET A 355 15.99 -6.93 28.52
CA MET A 355 14.66 -6.32 28.62
C MET A 355 14.10 -6.15 27.21
N PRO A 356 12.81 -6.44 26.98
CA PRO A 356 12.16 -6.14 25.70
C PRO A 356 12.07 -4.62 25.50
N TYR A 357 11.95 -4.18 24.25
CA TYR A 357 11.85 -2.76 23.92
C TYR A 357 10.60 -2.13 24.54
N ALA A 358 10.68 -0.84 24.88
CA ALA A 358 9.62 -0.07 25.52
C ALA A 358 9.19 -0.61 26.91
N ALA A 359 10.09 -1.27 27.67
CA ALA A 359 9.78 -1.79 29.00
C ALA A 359 10.67 -1.18 30.10
N ALA A 360 10.04 -0.65 31.14
CA ALA A 360 10.70 -0.20 32.37
C ALA A 360 10.18 -1.02 33.55
N MET A 361 11.06 -1.63 34.35
CA MET A 361 10.64 -2.50 35.46
C MET A 361 11.51 -2.32 36.73
N GLY A 362 10.89 -2.47 37.90
CA GLY A 362 11.65 -2.50 39.14
C GLY A 362 10.88 -3.04 40.34
N CYS A 363 11.59 -3.64 41.29
CA CYS A 363 11.03 -4.15 42.55
C CYS A 363 11.49 -3.24 43.70
N SER A 364 10.65 -2.26 44.06
CA SER A 364 10.93 -1.23 45.06
C SER A 364 12.03 -0.21 44.67
N ARG A 365 12.52 -0.28 43.44
CA ARG A 365 13.32 0.77 42.78
C ARG A 365 12.70 1.10 41.43
N THR A 366 12.98 2.28 40.91
CA THR A 366 12.42 2.73 39.65
C THR A 366 13.23 2.15 38.47
N GLY A 367 12.59 1.30 37.67
CA GLY A 367 13.00 0.96 36.31
C GLY A 367 12.84 2.14 35.37
N LEU A 368 13.69 2.23 34.36
CA LEU A 368 13.69 3.33 33.39
C LEU A 368 13.64 2.78 31.98
N ALA A 369 12.96 3.47 31.07
CA ALA A 369 13.09 3.21 29.65
C ALA A 369 12.82 4.49 28.86
N ASN A 370 13.41 4.55 27.68
CA ASN A 370 13.20 5.62 26.73
C ASN A 370 12.81 5.04 25.38
N ILE A 371 11.81 5.66 24.76
CA ILE A 371 11.46 5.52 23.35
C ILE A 371 11.80 6.85 22.70
N ASP A 372 12.56 6.84 21.61
CA ASP A 372 12.92 8.04 20.84
C ASP A 372 12.94 7.72 19.35
N LEU A 373 11.81 7.98 18.70
CA LEU A 373 11.57 7.74 17.28
C LEU A 373 11.91 8.96 16.42
N ARG A 374 12.51 10.01 16.98
CA ARG A 374 12.90 11.20 16.20
C ARG A 374 13.91 10.83 15.14
N GLY A 375 13.78 11.45 13.96
CA GLY A 375 14.52 11.05 12.76
C GLY A 375 13.86 9.91 11.97
N THR A 376 12.74 9.38 12.46
CA THR A 376 11.84 8.48 11.72
C THR A 376 10.47 9.15 11.53
N PRO A 377 9.64 8.73 10.56
CA PRO A 377 8.29 9.26 10.38
C PRO A 377 7.25 8.56 11.27
N PHE A 378 7.66 8.04 12.43
CA PHE A 378 6.78 7.28 13.31
C PHE A 378 6.67 7.91 14.70
N ALA A 379 5.50 7.69 15.32
CA ALA A 379 5.22 8.01 16.71
C ALA A 379 4.56 6.79 17.39
N VAL A 380 4.60 6.75 18.73
CA VAL A 380 3.90 5.71 19.49
C VAL A 380 2.39 5.91 19.36
N GLY A 381 1.65 4.85 19.05
CA GLY A 381 0.19 4.91 18.98
C GLY A 381 -0.44 5.29 20.33
N ALA A 382 -1.60 5.94 20.27
CA ALA A 382 -2.36 6.24 21.49
C ALA A 382 -2.75 4.95 22.23
N GLY A 383 -2.69 4.99 23.57
CA GLY A 383 -3.08 3.88 24.43
C GLY A 383 -2.20 2.62 24.31
N GLN A 384 -0.97 2.73 23.78
CA GLN A 384 -0.11 1.55 23.58
C GLN A 384 0.70 1.16 24.81
N LEU A 385 0.76 1.98 25.86
CA LEU A 385 1.52 1.69 27.08
C LEU A 385 0.60 1.58 28.29
N SER A 386 0.89 0.64 29.17
CA SER A 386 0.19 0.45 30.44
C SER A 386 1.14 0.13 31.59
N ARG A 387 0.62 0.31 32.79
CA ARG A 387 1.26 -0.12 34.04
C ARG A 387 0.85 -1.57 34.33
N GLY A 388 1.71 -2.32 35.00
CA GLY A 388 1.39 -3.66 35.51
C GLY A 388 2.25 -4.04 36.70
N GLY A 389 1.84 -5.10 37.40
CA GLY A 389 2.49 -5.60 38.61
C GLY A 389 1.85 -5.09 39.90
N ILE A 390 2.40 -5.53 41.04
CA ILE A 390 1.85 -5.22 42.36
C ILE A 390 2.20 -3.78 42.73
N ASN A 391 1.20 -2.99 43.17
CA ASN A 391 1.40 -1.60 43.62
C ASN A 391 2.13 -0.74 42.57
N SER A 392 1.78 -0.89 41.29
CA SER A 392 2.44 -0.20 40.17
C SER A 392 2.01 1.26 39.98
N GLU A 393 1.13 1.77 40.83
CA GLU A 393 0.60 3.15 40.77
C GLU A 393 1.68 4.25 40.71
N PRO A 394 2.84 4.13 41.39
CA PRO A 394 3.89 5.14 41.26
C PRO A 394 4.67 5.07 39.94
N GLY A 395 4.45 4.03 39.12
CA GLY A 395 4.97 3.96 37.76
C GLY A 395 4.32 5.03 36.88
N SER A 396 5.02 5.49 35.84
CA SER A 396 4.52 6.56 34.98
C SER A 396 5.09 6.46 33.57
N PHE A 397 4.40 7.06 32.60
CA PHE A 397 4.95 7.35 31.29
C PHE A 397 4.50 8.74 30.83
N THR A 398 5.40 9.43 30.15
CA THR A 398 5.14 10.77 29.60
C THR A 398 5.59 10.81 28.16
N PHE A 399 4.77 11.41 27.30
CA PHE A 399 5.07 11.61 25.88
C PHE A 399 5.51 13.05 25.61
N SER A 400 6.34 13.24 24.57
CA SER A 400 6.44 14.54 23.90
C SER A 400 5.12 14.91 23.22
N GLU A 401 4.93 16.18 22.85
CA GLU A 401 3.69 16.67 22.21
C GLU A 401 3.29 15.89 20.95
N ASN A 402 4.27 15.35 20.22
CA ASN A 402 4.07 14.56 19.00
C ASN A 402 4.20 13.04 19.19
N ASN A 403 4.28 12.56 20.43
CA ASN A 403 4.43 11.13 20.79
C ASN A 403 5.65 10.40 20.17
N GLN A 404 6.65 11.13 19.66
CA GLN A 404 7.87 10.50 19.15
C GLN A 404 8.87 10.18 20.25
N VAL A 405 8.76 10.83 21.42
CA VAL A 405 9.57 10.53 22.59
C VAL A 405 8.66 10.08 23.73
N ALA A 406 9.01 8.99 24.38
CA ALA A 406 8.39 8.57 25.63
C ALA A 406 9.45 8.28 26.70
N GLN A 407 9.18 8.74 27.93
CA GLN A 407 9.96 8.39 29.12
C GLN A 407 9.12 7.49 30.01
N LEU A 408 9.64 6.32 30.36
CA LEU A 408 8.91 5.31 31.12
C LEU A 408 9.58 5.08 32.47
N ARG A 409 8.77 4.94 33.51
CA ARG A 409 9.19 4.69 34.88
C ARG A 409 8.38 3.52 35.43
N GLY A 410 9.02 2.37 35.59
CA GLY A 410 8.42 1.19 36.22
C GLY A 410 8.71 1.18 37.71
N TYR A 411 7.70 1.08 38.56
CA TYR A 411 7.89 1.02 40.01
C TYR A 411 6.82 0.12 40.63
N GLY A 412 7.04 -0.36 41.85
CA GLY A 412 6.09 -1.13 42.64
C GLY A 412 6.73 -2.37 43.25
N GLY A 413 5.90 -3.31 43.72
CA GLY A 413 6.29 -4.67 44.07
C GLY A 413 6.55 -5.48 42.81
N CYS A 414 7.66 -5.16 42.12
CA CYS A 414 7.98 -5.66 40.78
C CYS A 414 7.02 -5.13 39.71
N GLY A 415 6.74 -3.83 39.77
CA GLY A 415 5.88 -3.17 38.80
C GLY A 415 6.64 -2.71 37.56
N TRP A 416 5.92 -2.62 36.45
CA TRP A 416 6.45 -2.23 35.15
C TRP A 416 5.56 -1.22 34.44
N VAL A 417 6.16 -0.52 33.48
CA VAL A 417 5.48 0.19 32.40
C VAL A 417 5.98 -0.41 31.10
N ALA A 418 5.07 -0.91 30.27
CA ALA A 418 5.39 -1.62 29.03
C ALA A 418 4.21 -1.57 28.04
N PRO A 419 4.33 -2.12 26.82
CA PRO A 419 3.21 -2.22 25.90
C PRO A 419 1.98 -2.90 26.51
N VAL A 420 0.78 -2.45 26.14
CA VAL A 420 -0.48 -3.01 26.65
C VAL A 420 -0.53 -4.52 26.41
N GLY A 421 -0.90 -5.25 27.46
CA GLY A 421 -0.93 -6.72 27.47
C GLY A 421 0.37 -7.37 27.96
N SER A 422 1.42 -6.60 28.23
CA SER A 422 2.67 -7.13 28.80
C SER A 422 2.47 -7.69 30.20
N PHE A 423 3.07 -8.85 30.48
CA PHE A 423 3.11 -9.48 31.79
C PHE A 423 4.53 -9.94 32.11
N ASN A 424 5.15 -9.40 33.17
CA ASN A 424 6.56 -9.63 33.51
C ASN A 424 7.51 -9.50 32.29
N PRO A 425 7.58 -8.30 31.67
CA PRO A 425 8.29 -8.09 30.42
C PRO A 425 9.81 -8.12 30.64
N THR A 426 10.39 -9.32 30.62
CA THR A 426 11.80 -9.58 30.87
C THR A 426 12.33 -10.55 29.83
N ASN A 427 13.62 -10.48 29.53
CA ASN A 427 14.25 -11.25 28.46
C ASN A 427 13.50 -11.03 27.13
N GLN A 428 13.12 -12.11 26.43
CA GLN A 428 12.37 -12.06 25.16
C GLN A 428 10.84 -12.09 25.38
N ASN A 429 10.35 -11.80 26.58
CA ASN A 429 8.92 -11.77 26.88
C ASN A 429 8.32 -10.38 26.59
N GLY A 430 8.20 -10.04 25.31
CA GLY A 430 7.61 -8.79 24.83
C GLY A 430 6.25 -8.97 24.15
N VAL A 431 5.47 -7.90 24.09
CA VAL A 431 4.20 -7.82 23.34
C VAL A 431 4.33 -6.79 22.23
N SER A 432 3.65 -7.01 21.09
CA SER A 432 3.71 -6.08 19.97
C SER A 432 3.18 -4.70 20.35
N MET A 433 3.84 -3.64 19.88
CA MET A 433 3.44 -2.25 20.11
C MET A 433 3.11 -1.58 18.77
N LEU A 434 1.97 -0.90 18.67
CA LEU A 434 1.59 -0.18 17.45
C LEU A 434 2.33 1.16 17.35
N LEU A 435 2.94 1.42 16.20
CA LEU A 435 3.34 2.76 15.78
C LEU A 435 2.31 3.37 14.85
N VAL A 436 2.32 4.68 14.74
CA VAL A 436 1.54 5.44 13.75
C VAL A 436 2.47 6.30 12.91
N TYR A 437 2.12 6.48 11.64
CA TYR A 437 2.83 7.40 10.77
C TYR A 437 2.56 8.83 11.25
N ALA A 438 3.62 9.57 11.56
CA ALA A 438 3.58 10.96 11.98
C ALA A 438 4.43 11.77 11.00
N VAL A 439 3.90 12.90 10.53
CA VAL A 439 4.63 13.79 9.61
C VAL A 439 5.93 14.23 10.30
N PRO A 440 7.11 13.97 9.71
CA PRO A 440 8.37 14.46 10.27
C PRO A 440 8.32 15.99 10.40
N GLN A 441 8.70 16.51 11.56
CA GLN A 441 8.96 17.95 11.72
C GLN A 441 10.40 18.28 11.38
#